data_AF-A0A2N0LF40-F1
#
_entry.id   AF-A0A2N0LF40-F1
#
_cell.length_a   1.000
_cell.length_b   1.000
_cell.length_c   1.000
_cell.angle_alpha   90.00
_cell.angle_beta   90.00
_cell.angle_gamma   90.00
#
_symmetry.space_group_name_H-M   'P 1'
#
loop_
_entity.id
_entity.type
_entity.pdbx_description
1 polymer ?
#
loop_
_entity_poly.entity_id
_entity_poly.type
_entity_poly.pdbx_seq_one_letter_code
_entity_poly.pdbx_strand_id
1 'polypeptide(L)'
;MPVKAVPIRMPVELLNIVDLCAKERRTNQSEMLRQLVWQAAEVQVVKLVAEGRISTGYSAELLGVTYYDIYRIAEANRIQLGAAEDLAQQSYANQGLLRPRSAIQKDTPISSE
;
A
#
# COMPACT_ATOMS: atom_id res chain seq x y z
N MET A 1 -17.68 9.70 6.11
CA MET A 1 -18.19 8.32 6.28
C MET A 1 -19.18 8.30 7.44
N PRO A 2 -20.29 7.54 7.37
CA PRO A 2 -21.21 7.38 8.50
C PRO A 2 -20.47 6.72 9.67
N VAL A 3 -20.64 7.27 10.88
CA VAL A 3 -19.99 6.75 12.09
C VAL A 3 -20.94 5.79 12.80
N LYS A 4 -20.46 4.59 13.13
CA LYS A 4 -21.20 3.60 13.91
C LYS A 4 -20.43 3.28 15.18
N ALA A 5 -21.09 3.41 16.33
CA ALA A 5 -20.50 3.00 17.60
C ALA A 5 -20.40 1.47 17.67
N VAL A 6 -19.22 0.97 18.01
CA VAL A 6 -18.94 -0.47 18.19
C VAL A 6 -18.48 -0.69 19.63
N PRO A 7 -19.21 -1.47 20.46
CA PRO A 7 -18.77 -1.80 21.80
C PRO A 7 -17.63 -2.81 21.73
N ILE A 8 -16.48 -2.47 22.30
CA ILE A 8 -15.29 -3.34 22.34
C ILE A 8 -14.94 -3.61 23.80
N ARG A 9 -14.79 -4.89 24.16
CA ARG A 9 -14.25 -5.28 25.46
C ARG A 9 -12.73 -5.24 25.37
N MET A 10 -12.08 -4.52 26.28
CA MET A 10 -10.63 -4.39 26.29
C MET A 10 -10.06 -4.72 27.67
N PRO A 11 -8.84 -5.29 27.75
CA PRO A 11 -8.10 -5.43 28.99
C PRO A 11 -7.88 -4.07 29.67
N VAL A 12 -7.88 -4.06 31.00
CA VAL A 12 -7.69 -2.83 31.80
C VAL A 12 -6.30 -2.25 31.58
N GLU A 13 -5.30 -3.11 31.40
CA GLU A 13 -3.92 -2.75 31.13
C GLU A 13 -3.80 -1.93 29.83
N LEU A 14 -4.57 -2.30 28.80
CA LEU A 14 -4.58 -1.57 27.53
C LEU A 14 -5.25 -0.19 27.70
N LEU A 15 -6.35 -0.12 28.45
CA LEU A 15 -7.01 1.16 28.77
C LEU A 15 -6.06 2.10 29.51
N ASN A 16 -5.26 1.57 30.45
CA ASN A 16 -4.27 2.36 31.18
C ASN A 16 -3.19 2.95 30.24
N ILE A 17 -2.75 2.20 29.24
CA ILE A 17 -1.81 2.68 28.22
C ILE A 17 -2.46 3.80 27.39
N VAL A 18 -3.70 3.59 26.92
CA VAL A 18 -4.43 4.60 26.13
C VAL A 18 -4.62 5.88 26.94
N ASP A 19 -4.94 5.77 28.23
CA ASP A 19 -5.09 6.92 29.13
C ASP A 19 -3.78 7.69 29.34
N LEU A 20 -2.66 6.98 29.47
CA LEU A 20 -1.35 7.60 29.54
C LEU A 20 -1.07 8.41 28.27
N CYS A 21 -1.23 7.80 27.10
CA CYS A 21 -1.04 8.48 25.83
C CYS A 21 -2.01 9.67 25.67
N ALA A 22 -3.27 9.53 26.10
CA ALA A 22 -4.28 10.59 26.02
C ALA A 22 -3.86 11.82 26.84
N LYS A 23 -3.33 11.60 28.05
CA LYS A 23 -2.79 12.67 28.91
C LYS A 23 -1.59 13.36 28.27
N GLU A 24 -0.64 12.59 27.73
CA GLU A 24 0.56 13.15 27.07
C GLU A 24 0.19 14.03 25.88
N ARG A 25 -0.76 13.59 25.04
CA ARG A 25 -1.20 14.32 23.84
C ARG A 25 -2.33 15.31 24.10
N ARG A 26 -2.72 15.51 25.36
CA ARG A 26 -3.83 16.40 25.78
C ARG A 26 -5.13 16.16 24.98
N THR A 27 -5.47 14.89 24.77
CA THR A 27 -6.67 14.46 24.07
C THR A 27 -7.53 13.56 24.97
N ASN A 28 -8.72 13.18 24.52
CA ASN A 28 -9.57 12.23 25.24
C ASN A 28 -9.23 10.78 24.87
N GLN A 29 -9.61 9.84 25.76
CA GLN A 29 -9.32 8.41 25.61
C GLN A 29 -9.90 7.83 24.31
N SER A 30 -11.15 8.17 23.98
CA SER A 30 -11.83 7.67 22.78
C SER A 30 -11.16 8.10 21.48
N GLU A 31 -10.66 9.35 21.43
CA GLU A 31 -9.95 9.91 20.29
C GLU A 31 -8.57 9.26 20.16
N MET A 32 -7.84 9.12 21.27
CA MET A 32 -6.56 8.42 21.27
C MET A 32 -6.72 6.97 20.78
N LEU A 33 -7.74 6.26 21.28
CA LEU A 33 -8.01 4.89 20.84
C LEU A 33 -8.30 4.85 19.34
N ARG A 34 -9.12 5.77 18.82
CA ARG A 34 -9.42 5.86 17.39
C ARG A 34 -8.15 6.08 16.57
N GLN A 35 -7.28 6.99 17.00
CA GLN A 35 -6.01 7.28 16.33
C GLN A 35 -5.10 6.06 16.31
N LEU A 36 -4.95 5.37 17.44
CA LEU A 36 -4.12 4.16 17.54
C LEU A 36 -4.66 3.03 16.64
N VAL A 37 -5.98 2.81 16.65
CA VAL A 37 -6.63 1.81 15.78
C VAL A 37 -6.44 2.17 14.32
N TRP A 38 -6.59 3.45 13.95
CA TRP A 38 -6.39 3.90 12.58
C TRP A 38 -4.94 3.69 12.11
N GLN A 39 -3.96 4.09 12.93
CA GLN A 39 -2.55 3.86 12.66
C GLN A 39 -2.22 2.38 12.46
N ALA A 40 -2.77 1.51 13.32
CA ALA A 40 -2.59 0.07 13.18
C ALA A 40 -3.28 -0.47 11.91
N ALA A 41 -4.45 0.05 11.56
CA ALA A 41 -5.20 -0.35 10.37
C ALA A 41 -4.46 0.01 9.08
N GLU A 42 -3.87 1.21 8.99
CA GLU A 42 -3.05 1.63 7.85
C GLU A 42 -1.92 0.63 7.58
N VAL A 43 -1.14 0.30 8.62
CA VAL A 43 -0.05 -0.66 8.51
C VAL A 43 -0.55 -2.05 8.12
N GLN A 44 -1.66 -2.49 8.70
CA GLN A 44 -2.22 -3.81 8.40
C GLN A 44 -2.69 -3.92 6.96
N VAL A 45 -3.36 -2.90 6.43
CA VAL A 45 -3.82 -2.86 5.04
C VAL A 45 -2.62 -2.91 4.08
N VAL A 46 -1.57 -2.13 4.36
CA VAL A 46 -0.35 -2.13 3.54
C VAL A 46 0.33 -3.51 3.55
N LYS A 47 0.36 -4.21 4.69
CA LYS A 47 0.86 -5.59 4.74
C LYS A 47 0.06 -6.54 3.85
N LEU A 48 -1.26 -6.42 3.82
CA LEU A 48 -2.10 -7.22 2.94
C LEU A 48 -1.80 -6.96 1.45
N VAL A 49 -1.43 -5.72 1.08
CA VAL A 49 -0.96 -5.41 -0.28
C VAL A 49 0.39 -6.08 -0.55
N ALA A 50 1.34 -5.99 0.39
CA ALA A 50 2.65 -6.61 0.26
C ALA A 50 2.57 -8.15 0.11
N GLU A 51 1.61 -8.77 0.81
CA GLU A 51 1.30 -10.20 0.72
C GLU A 51 0.56 -10.58 -0.58
N GLY A 52 0.23 -9.61 -1.45
CA GLY A 52 -0.53 -9.84 -2.68
C GLY A 52 -2.00 -10.22 -2.45
N ARG A 53 -2.52 -10.05 -1.24
CA ARG A 53 -3.89 -10.45 -0.86
C ARG A 53 -4.94 -9.44 -1.31
N ILE A 54 -4.55 -8.16 -1.42
CA ILE A 54 -5.38 -7.09 -1.95
C ILE A 54 -4.57 -6.21 -2.90
N SER A 55 -5.23 -5.54 -3.83
CA SER A 55 -4.57 -4.59 -4.74
C SER A 55 -4.31 -3.25 -4.06
N THR A 56 -3.31 -2.51 -4.56
CA THR A 56 -3.02 -1.14 -4.13
C THR A 56 -4.24 -0.22 -4.31
N GLY A 57 -4.97 -0.36 -5.43
CA GLY A 57 -6.19 0.40 -5.68
C GLY A 57 -7.27 0.15 -4.63
N TYR A 58 -7.55 -1.12 -4.33
CA TYR A 58 -8.54 -1.48 -3.31
C TYR A 58 -8.12 -1.02 -1.91
N SER A 59 -6.83 -1.07 -1.58
CA SER A 59 -6.33 -0.55 -0.29
C SER A 59 -6.54 0.96 -0.13
N ALA A 60 -6.35 1.73 -1.21
CA ALA A 60 -6.57 3.16 -1.23
C ALA A 60 -8.05 3.50 -1.02
N GLU A 61 -8.95 2.77 -1.68
CA GLU A 61 -10.39 2.89 -1.47
C GLU A 61 -10.81 2.55 -0.03
N LEU A 62 -10.28 1.46 0.53
CA LEU A 62 -10.62 0.99 1.88
C LEU A 62 -10.24 2.01 2.96
N LEU A 63 -9.08 2.66 2.82
CA LEU A 63 -8.60 3.68 3.75
C LEU A 63 -9.12 5.09 3.41
N GLY A 64 -9.75 5.27 2.24
CA GLY A 64 -10.19 6.59 1.77
C GLY A 64 -9.04 7.55 1.46
N VAL A 65 -7.91 7.01 0.99
CA VAL A 65 -6.67 7.75 0.68
C VAL A 65 -6.29 7.56 -0.78
N THR A 66 -5.22 8.22 -1.23
CA THR A 66 -4.70 8.03 -2.60
C THR A 66 -3.75 6.83 -2.68
N TYR A 67 -3.51 6.30 -3.88
CA TYR A 67 -2.51 5.25 -4.05
C TYR A 67 -1.09 5.69 -3.66
N TYR A 68 -0.77 6.99 -3.78
CA TYR A 68 0.51 7.54 -3.31
C TYR A 68 0.66 7.45 -1.79
N ASP A 69 -0.44 7.64 -1.05
CA ASP A 69 -0.43 7.50 0.41
C ASP A 69 -0.11 6.06 0.82
N ILE A 70 -0.57 5.06 0.06
CA ILE A 70 -0.24 3.64 0.30
C ILE A 70 1.27 3.39 0.21
N TYR A 71 1.93 3.92 -0.83
CA TYR A 71 3.40 3.82 -0.96
C TYR A 71 4.13 4.56 0.16
N ARG A 72 3.66 5.75 0.54
CA ARG A 72 4.24 6.53 1.65
C ARG A 72 4.11 5.81 2.99
N ILE A 73 2.95 5.21 3.28
CA ILE A 73 2.72 4.43 4.50
C ILE A 73 3.65 3.21 4.51
N ALA A 74 3.84 2.55 3.36
CA ALA A 74 4.73 1.42 3.25
C ALA A 74 6.18 1.79 3.52
N GLU A 75 6.68 2.86 2.91
CA GLU A 75 8.04 3.38 3.15
C GLU A 75 8.26 3.74 4.63
N ALA A 76 7.33 4.50 5.23
CA ALA A 76 7.40 4.89 6.62
C ALA A 76 7.44 3.70 7.60
N ASN A 77 6.83 2.57 7.20
CA ASN A 77 6.77 1.34 8.00
C ASN A 77 7.75 0.25 7.52
N ARG A 78 8.65 0.57 6.58
CA ARG A 78 9.63 -0.36 6.00
C ARG A 78 9.00 -1.63 5.43
N ILE A 79 7.83 -1.47 4.79
CA ILE A 79 7.13 -2.54 4.07
C ILE A 79 7.45 -2.38 2.59
N GLN A 80 7.96 -3.44 1.97
CA GLN A 80 8.22 -3.45 0.53
C GLN A 80 6.91 -3.72 -0.22
N LEU A 81 6.49 -2.79 -1.07
CA LEU A 81 5.33 -2.96 -1.96
C LEU A 81 5.79 -3.17 -3.40
N GLY A 82 5.14 -4.11 -4.07
CA GLY A 82 5.51 -4.59 -5.39
C GLY A 82 6.11 -5.97 -5.30
N ALA A 83 6.13 -6.65 -6.44
CA ALA A 83 7.00 -7.80 -6.53
C ALA A 83 8.45 -7.31 -6.38
N ALA A 84 9.23 -8.08 -5.63
CA ALA A 84 10.67 -7.93 -5.52
C ALA A 84 11.28 -7.53 -6.87
N GLU A 85 12.42 -6.83 -6.82
CA GLU A 85 13.25 -6.39 -7.97
C GLU A 85 13.13 -7.29 -9.24
N ASP A 86 13.01 -8.60 -9.07
CA ASP A 86 12.62 -9.62 -10.05
C ASP A 86 11.53 -9.23 -11.09
N LEU A 87 10.40 -8.65 -10.71
CA LEU A 87 9.30 -8.39 -11.66
C LEU A 87 9.51 -7.08 -12.45
N ALA A 88 10.24 -6.14 -11.86
CA ALA A 88 10.79 -4.99 -12.58
C ALA A 88 11.87 -5.47 -13.58
N GLN A 89 12.77 -6.37 -13.16
CA GLN A 89 13.77 -7.01 -14.04
C GLN A 89 13.12 -7.72 -15.23
N GLN A 90 12.05 -8.49 -14.98
CA GLN A 90 11.29 -9.17 -16.04
C GLN A 90 10.61 -8.17 -16.98
N SER A 91 10.09 -7.06 -16.45
CA SER A 91 9.51 -6.00 -17.27
C SER A 91 10.56 -5.32 -18.16
N TYR A 92 11.78 -5.07 -17.65
CA TYR A 92 12.91 -4.55 -18.45
C TYR A 92 13.38 -5.56 -19.51
N ALA A 93 13.44 -6.85 -19.20
CA ALA A 93 13.77 -7.89 -20.18
C ALA A 93 12.73 -7.98 -21.31
N ASN A 94 11.45 -7.82 -20.98
CA ASN A 94 10.35 -7.89 -21.94
C ASN A 94 10.18 -6.63 -22.79
N GLN A 95 10.78 -5.48 -22.41
CA GLN A 95 10.80 -4.28 -23.26
C GLN A 95 11.51 -4.51 -24.60
N GLY A 96 12.47 -5.45 -24.66
CA GLY A 96 13.10 -5.87 -25.92
C GLY A 96 12.15 -6.53 -26.92
N LEU A 97 11.04 -7.11 -26.45
CA LEU A 97 10.02 -7.78 -27.26
C LEU A 97 8.94 -6.82 -27.79
N LEU A 98 8.84 -5.61 -27.22
CA LEU A 98 7.83 -4.61 -27.58
C LEU A 98 8.26 -3.71 -28.75
N ARG A 99 9.22 -4.15 -29.57
CA ARG A 99 9.60 -3.42 -30.78
C ARG A 99 8.41 -3.39 -31.76
N PRO A 100 8.03 -2.21 -32.28
CA PRO A 100 6.96 -2.13 -33.25
C PRO A 100 7.33 -2.88 -34.52
N ARG A 101 6.39 -3.68 -35.02
CA ARG A 101 6.52 -4.56 -36.19
C ARG A 101 6.94 -3.84 -37.48
N SER A 102 6.89 -2.50 -37.50
CA SER A 102 7.33 -1.63 -38.59
C SER A 102 8.85 -1.59 -38.80
N ALA A 103 9.67 -2.07 -37.85
CA ALA A 103 11.12 -2.08 -37.98
C ALA A 103 11.69 -3.31 -38.73
N ILE A 104 10.88 -4.34 -39.02
CA ILE A 104 11.36 -5.64 -39.53
C ILE A 104 11.41 -5.68 -41.08
N GLN A 105 10.76 -4.74 -41.77
CA GLN A 105 10.61 -4.77 -43.24
C GLN A 105 11.70 -4.06 -44.06
N LYS A 106 12.76 -3.51 -43.44
CA LYS A 106 13.79 -2.76 -44.19
C LYS A 106 15.05 -3.55 -44.57
N ASP A 107 15.21 -4.78 -44.10
CA ASP A 107 16.44 -5.56 -44.30
C ASP A 107 16.25 -6.75 -45.26
N THR A 108 15.54 -6.57 -46.36
CA THR A 108 15.65 -7.49 -47.52
C THR A 108 16.37 -6.76 -48.64
N PRO A 109 17.65 -7.07 -48.93
CA PRO A 109 18.31 -6.49 -50.09
C PRO A 109 17.62 -7.04 -51.33
N ILE A 110 16.98 -6.16 -52.09
CA ILE A 110 16.48 -6.47 -53.42
C ILE A 110 17.72 -6.64 -54.29
N SER A 111 18.10 -7.89 -54.56
CA SER A 111 19.08 -8.22 -55.60
C SER A 111 18.51 -7.77 -56.94
N SER A 112 19.17 -6.78 -57.54
CA SER A 112 18.93 -6.32 -58.91
C SER A 112 19.48 -7.35 -59.91
N GLU A 113 18.61 -7.88 -60.75
CA GLU A 113 18.93 -8.37 -62.11
C GLU A 113 18.05 -7.66 -63.12
#